data_AF-E9PN41-F1
#
_entry.id   AF-E9PN41-F1
#
_cell.length_a   1.000
_cell.length_b   1.000
_cell.length_c   1.000
_cell.angle_alpha   90.00
_cell.angle_beta   90.00
_cell.angle_gamma   90.00
#
_symmetry.space_group_name_H-M   'P 1'
#
loop_
_entity.id
_entity.type
_entity.pdbx_description
1 polymer ?
#
loop_
_entity_poly.entity_id
_entity_poly.type
_entity_poly.pdbx_seq_one_letter_code
_entity_poly.pdbx_strand_id
1 'polypeptide(L)'
;MARACLQAVKYLMFAFNLLFWFFLLLLLVFLLEATIAILFFAYTDKIDRYAQQDLKKGLHLYGTQGNVGLTNAWSIIQTDFRCCGVSNYTDWFEVYNATRVPDSCCLEFSESCGLHAPGTWWKAPCYETVKV
;
A
#
# COMPACT_ATOMS: atom_id res chain seq x y z
N MET A 1 -16.59 -29.26 -55.37
CA MET A 1 -16.13 -27.85 -55.34
C MET A 1 -16.95 -26.97 -54.38
N ALA A 2 -18.29 -26.98 -54.40
CA ALA A 2 -19.11 -26.10 -53.53
C ALA A 2 -18.92 -26.30 -52.00
N ARG A 3 -18.74 -27.54 -51.50
CA ARG A 3 -18.55 -27.80 -50.06
C ARG A 3 -17.25 -27.22 -49.50
N ALA A 4 -16.16 -27.21 -50.28
CA ALA A 4 -14.89 -26.64 -49.86
C ALA A 4 -14.96 -25.10 -49.77
N CYS A 5 -15.65 -24.47 -50.72
CA CYS A 5 -15.91 -23.03 -50.71
C CYS A 5 -16.78 -22.62 -49.50
N LEU A 6 -17.87 -23.34 -49.24
CA LEU A 6 -18.74 -23.06 -48.09
C LEU A 6 -18.00 -23.22 -46.74
N GLN A 7 -17.11 -24.21 -46.64
CA GLN A 7 -16.28 -24.43 -45.47
C GLN A 7 -15.28 -23.27 -45.25
N ALA A 8 -14.62 -22.81 -46.31
CA ALA A 8 -13.69 -21.68 -46.26
C ALA A 8 -14.39 -20.37 -45.84
N VAL A 9 -15.60 -20.11 -46.36
CA VAL A 9 -16.41 -18.94 -45.98
C VAL A 9 -16.83 -19.00 -44.51
N LYS A 10 -17.24 -20.17 -44.00
CA LYS A 10 -17.57 -20.36 -42.57
C LYS A 10 -16.36 -20.11 -41.66
N TYR A 11 -15.18 -20.62 -42.02
CA TYR A 11 -13.96 -20.38 -41.24
C TYR A 11 -13.56 -18.90 -41.24
N LEU A 12 -13.67 -18.22 -42.38
CA LEU A 12 -13.37 -16.79 -42.47
C LEU A 12 -14.35 -15.96 -41.62
N MET A 13 -15.65 -16.28 -41.67
CA MET A 13 -16.68 -15.61 -40.88
C MET A 13 -16.51 -15.87 -39.38
N PHE A 14 -16.17 -17.10 -38.99
CA PHE A 14 -15.88 -17.45 -37.59
C PHE A 14 -14.63 -16.72 -37.07
N ALA A 15 -13.54 -16.71 -37.85
CA ALA A 15 -12.31 -16.04 -37.49
C ALA A 15 -12.50 -14.51 -37.35
N PHE A 16 -13.24 -13.89 -38.28
CA PHE A 16 -13.57 -12.47 -38.20
C PHE A 16 -14.40 -12.13 -36.96
N ASN A 17 -15.42 -12.94 -36.65
CA ASN A 17 -16.25 -12.75 -35.46
C ASN A 17 -15.44 -12.90 -34.17
N LEU A 18 -14.57 -13.92 -34.11
CA LEU A 18 -13.68 -14.14 -32.97
C LEU A 18 -12.73 -12.97 -32.75
N LEU A 19 -12.07 -12.49 -33.82
CA LEU A 19 -11.15 -11.36 -33.75
C LEU A 19 -11.86 -10.07 -33.33
N PHE A 20 -13.07 -9.84 -33.83
CA PHE A 20 -13.88 -8.67 -33.48
C PHE A 20 -14.22 -8.65 -31.99
N TRP A 21 -14.73 -9.75 -31.44
CA TRP A 21 -15.04 -9.84 -30.01
C TRP A 21 -13.80 -9.76 -29.14
N PHE A 22 -12.70 -10.36 -29.57
CA PHE A 22 -11.42 -10.27 -28.87
C PHE A 22 -10.94 -8.81 -28.80
N PHE A 23 -10.97 -8.09 -29.92
CA PHE A 23 -10.61 -6.67 -29.96
C PHE A 23 -11.54 -5.82 -29.09
N LEU A 24 -12.85 -6.06 -29.13
CA LEU A 24 -13.80 -5.36 -28.27
C LEU A 24 -13.53 -5.61 -26.79
N LEU A 25 -13.24 -6.85 -26.40
CA LEU A 25 -12.91 -7.17 -25.02
C LEU A 25 -11.61 -6.48 -24.58
N LEU A 26 -10.57 -6.47 -25.42
CA LEU A 26 -9.34 -5.74 -25.14
C LEU A 26 -9.57 -4.23 -25.02
N LEU A 27 -10.40 -3.64 -25.89
CA LEU A 27 -10.75 -2.23 -25.82
C LEU A 27 -11.48 -1.92 -24.51
N LEU A 28 -12.39 -2.77 -24.07
CA LEU A 28 -13.11 -2.60 -22.80
C LEU A 28 -12.16 -2.67 -21.60
N VAL A 29 -11.22 -3.62 -21.59
CA VAL A 29 -10.18 -3.71 -20.54
C VAL A 29 -9.32 -2.45 -20.54
N PHE A 30 -8.88 -1.99 -21.71
CA PHE A 30 -8.09 -0.76 -21.83
C PHE A 30 -8.83 0.47 -21.30
N LEU A 31 -10.12 0.62 -21.63
CA LEU A 31 -10.94 1.73 -21.12
C LEU A 31 -11.13 1.66 -19.61
N LEU A 32 -11.28 0.46 -19.05
CA LEU A 32 -11.38 0.24 -17.61
C LEU A 32 -10.06 0.60 -16.90
N GLU A 33 -8.93 0.13 -17.41
CA GLU A 33 -7.60 0.47 -16.88
C GLU A 33 -7.33 1.98 -16.96
N ALA A 34 -7.66 2.62 -18.08
CA ALA A 34 -7.52 4.07 -18.24
C ALA A 34 -8.38 4.84 -17.22
N THR A 35 -9.61 4.37 -16.97
CA THR A 35 -10.49 4.97 -15.96
C THR A 35 -9.92 4.82 -14.55
N ILE A 36 -9.42 3.63 -14.19
CA ILE A 36 -8.77 3.37 -12.89
C ILE A 36 -7.55 4.27 -12.72
N ALA A 37 -6.70 4.38 -13.73
CA ALA A 37 -5.51 5.23 -13.68
C ALA A 37 -5.87 6.71 -13.46
N ILE A 38 -6.84 7.24 -14.22
CA ILE A 38 -7.31 8.63 -14.06
C ILE A 38 -7.85 8.85 -12.65
N LEU A 39 -8.68 7.94 -12.14
CA LEU A 39 -9.21 8.04 -10.78
C LEU A 39 -8.11 7.98 -9.72
N PHE A 40 -7.13 7.08 -9.88
CA PHE A 40 -6.00 6.97 -8.96
C PHE A 40 -5.22 8.29 -8.88
N PHE A 41 -4.87 8.88 -10.03
CA PHE A 41 -4.18 10.17 -10.07
C PHE A 41 -5.03 11.31 -9.51
N ALA A 42 -6.33 11.37 -9.84
CA ALA A 42 -7.22 12.43 -9.35
C ALA A 42 -7.44 12.38 -7.83
N TYR A 43 -7.37 11.20 -7.22
CA TYR A 43 -7.67 10.99 -5.80
C TYR A 43 -6.46 10.61 -4.94
N THR A 44 -5.23 10.69 -5.47
CA THR A 44 -4.01 10.28 -4.76
C THR A 44 -3.89 10.92 -3.37
N ASP A 45 -4.06 12.24 -3.25
CA ASP A 45 -4.00 12.94 -1.95
C ASP A 45 -5.04 12.44 -0.93
N LYS A 46 -6.23 12.06 -1.43
CA LYS A 46 -7.31 11.57 -0.57
C LYS A 46 -7.02 10.16 -0.11
N ILE A 47 -6.50 9.31 -1.01
CA ILE A 47 -6.06 7.95 -0.71
C ILE A 47 -4.94 8.00 0.33
N ASP A 48 -3.95 8.88 0.16
CA ASP A 48 -2.84 9.03 1.08
C ASP A 48 -3.29 9.38 2.49
N ARG A 49 -4.20 10.36 2.62
CA ARG A 49 -4.77 10.74 3.92
C ARG A 49 -5.51 9.58 4.58
N TYR A 50 -6.31 8.83 3.82
CA TYR A 50 -7.01 7.67 4.38
C TYR A 50 -6.04 6.57 4.81
N ALA A 51 -5.01 6.29 4.01
CA ALA A 51 -4.00 5.31 4.34
C ALA A 51 -3.25 5.69 5.62
N GLN A 52 -2.83 6.96 5.75
CA GLN A 52 -2.19 7.44 6.98
C GLN A 52 -3.12 7.35 8.19
N GLN A 53 -4.40 7.70 8.05
CA GLN A 53 -5.37 7.60 9.13
C GLN A 53 -5.57 6.14 9.58
N ASP A 54 -5.63 5.20 8.65
CA ASP A 54 -5.80 3.79 8.96
C ASP A 54 -4.57 3.20 9.64
N LEU A 55 -3.37 3.56 9.17
CA LEU A 55 -2.11 3.19 9.83
C LEU A 55 -2.00 3.79 11.24
N LYS A 56 -2.45 5.03 11.46
CA LYS A 56 -2.49 5.64 12.80
C LYS A 56 -3.42 4.89 13.75
N LYS A 57 -4.58 4.42 13.27
CA LYS A 57 -5.43 3.50 14.06
C LYS A 57 -4.70 2.20 14.39
N GLY A 58 -3.91 1.68 13.45
CA GLY A 58 -3.04 0.53 13.66
C GLY A 58 -2.02 0.73 14.79
N LEU A 59 -1.49 1.95 14.97
CA LEU A 59 -0.58 2.24 16.09
C LEU A 59 -1.23 2.02 17.46
N HIS A 60 -2.54 2.33 17.62
CA HIS A 60 -3.25 2.10 18.88
C HIS A 60 -3.39 0.62 19.27
N LEU A 61 -3.23 -0.28 18.30
CA LEU A 61 -3.25 -1.72 18.53
C LEU A 61 -1.86 -2.28 18.85
N TYR A 62 -0.81 -1.47 18.76
CA TYR A 62 0.56 -1.87 19.05
C TYR A 62 0.74 -2.30 20.52
N GLY A 63 1.31 -3.47 20.75
CA GLY A 63 1.55 -4.03 22.09
C GLY A 63 0.28 -4.52 22.81
N THR A 64 -0.88 -4.53 22.15
CA THR A 64 -2.13 -5.04 22.73
C THR A 64 -2.24 -6.56 22.57
N GLN A 65 -2.96 -7.23 23.49
CA GLN A 65 -3.16 -8.67 23.43
C GLN A 65 -3.90 -9.09 22.15
N GLY A 66 -3.41 -10.13 21.48
CA GLY A 66 -3.95 -10.61 20.20
C GLY A 66 -3.40 -9.92 18.95
N ASN A 67 -2.63 -8.83 19.08
CA ASN A 67 -2.07 -8.06 17.96
C ASN A 67 -0.53 -8.19 17.85
N VAL A 68 0.01 -9.35 18.20
CA VAL A 68 1.47 -9.61 18.17
C VAL A 68 2.04 -9.46 16.77
N GLY A 69 1.33 -9.96 15.75
CA GLY A 69 1.74 -9.84 14.34
C GLY A 69 1.84 -8.38 13.88
N LEU A 70 0.86 -7.54 14.26
CA LEU A 70 0.85 -6.11 13.96
C LEU A 70 2.00 -5.39 14.68
N THR A 71 2.24 -5.73 15.94
CA THR A 71 3.34 -5.17 16.74
C THR A 71 4.69 -5.49 16.08
N ASN A 72 4.89 -6.75 15.68
CA ASN A 72 6.11 -7.16 15.00
C ASN A 72 6.30 -6.47 13.64
N ALA A 73 5.22 -6.33 12.86
CA ALA A 73 5.26 -5.62 11.59
C ALA A 73 5.69 -4.15 11.76
N TRP A 74 5.16 -3.46 12.77
CA TRP A 74 5.59 -2.10 13.10
C TRP A 74 7.06 -2.03 13.51
N SER A 75 7.52 -2.96 14.34
CA SER A 75 8.92 -3.03 14.74
C SER A 75 9.84 -3.20 13.53
N ILE A 76 9.53 -4.14 12.64
CA ILE A 76 10.30 -4.41 11.42
C ILE A 76 10.34 -3.19 10.50
N ILE A 77 9.19 -2.57 10.24
CA ILE A 77 9.12 -1.39 9.35
C ILE A 77 10.00 -0.27 9.91
N GLN A 78 9.93 -0.01 11.21
CA GLN A 78 10.70 1.07 11.83
C GLN A 78 12.21 0.81 11.82
N THR A 79 12.63 -0.45 12.07
CA THR A 79 14.05 -0.81 12.07
C THR A 79 14.63 -0.85 10.67
N ASP A 80 13.93 -1.46 9.70
CA ASP A 80 14.45 -1.70 8.35
C ASP A 80 14.48 -0.41 7.54
N PHE A 81 13.44 0.42 7.67
CA PHE A 81 13.33 1.68 6.95
C PHE A 81 13.84 2.89 7.74
N ARG A 82 14.33 2.70 8.98
CA ARG A 82 14.91 3.76 9.82
C ARG A 82 13.98 4.96 9.96
N CYS A 83 12.73 4.68 10.27
CA CYS A 83 11.64 5.64 10.37
C CYS A 83 10.91 5.50 11.71
N CYS A 84 10.12 6.50 12.10
CA CYS A 84 9.32 6.42 13.31
C CYS A 84 7.97 7.10 13.16
N GLY A 85 6.91 6.38 13.54
CA GLY A 85 5.53 6.81 13.39
C GLY A 85 5.06 6.84 11.94
N VAL A 86 3.76 7.10 11.72
CA VAL A 86 3.16 7.07 10.38
C VAL A 86 3.60 8.30 9.59
N SER A 87 3.26 9.46 10.12
CA SER A 87 3.51 10.79 9.56
C SER A 87 4.53 11.58 10.37
N ASN A 88 4.73 11.21 11.63
CA ASN A 88 5.74 11.77 12.51
C ASN A 88 5.98 10.84 13.70
N TYR A 89 7.17 10.87 14.30
CA TYR A 89 7.47 10.11 15.53
C TYR A 89 6.52 10.48 16.69
N THR A 90 6.00 11.71 16.69
CA THR A 90 5.02 12.19 17.68
C THR A 90 3.68 11.46 17.61
N ASP A 91 3.39 10.73 16.52
CA ASP A 91 2.18 9.90 16.42
C ASP A 91 2.12 8.87 17.56
N TRP A 92 3.27 8.45 18.10
CA TRP A 92 3.35 7.56 19.26
C TRP A 92 2.94 8.20 20.59
N PHE A 93 2.96 9.53 20.68
CA PHE A 93 2.65 10.22 21.93
C PHE A 93 1.17 10.11 22.28
N GLU A 94 0.31 10.11 21.27
CA GLU A 94 -1.13 9.88 21.42
C GLU A 94 -1.42 8.43 21.80
N VAL A 95 -0.63 7.48 21.31
CA VAL A 95 -0.78 6.05 21.60
C VAL A 95 -0.39 5.74 23.04
N TYR A 96 0.75 6.25 23.49
CA TYR A 96 1.27 5.99 24.84
C TYR A 96 0.77 6.98 25.90
N ASN A 97 0.08 8.06 25.50
CA ASN A 97 -0.25 9.21 26.36
C ASN A 97 0.98 9.75 27.12
N ALA A 98 2.15 9.72 26.47
CA ALA A 98 3.43 10.14 27.03
C ALA A 98 4.41 10.50 25.91
N THR A 99 5.41 11.33 26.19
CA THR A 99 6.47 11.70 25.24
C THR A 99 7.48 10.57 25.06
N ARG A 100 7.03 9.46 24.48
CA ARG A 100 7.83 8.25 24.24
C ARG A 100 7.49 7.60 22.91
N VAL A 101 8.43 6.81 22.40
CA VAL A 101 8.30 5.97 21.20
C VAL A 101 8.63 4.52 21.57
N PRO A 102 8.31 3.51 20.74
CA PRO A 102 8.85 2.16 20.94
C PRO A 102 10.36 2.12 20.67
N ASP A 103 11.06 1.17 21.26
CA ASP A 103 12.52 1.04 21.10
C ASP A 103 12.94 0.72 19.64
N SER A 104 12.02 0.23 18.80
CA SER A 104 12.22 0.07 17.36
C SER A 104 12.45 1.39 16.61
N CYS A 105 12.08 2.54 17.20
CA CYS A 105 12.32 3.86 16.64
C CYS A 105 13.71 4.44 16.95
N CYS A 106 14.56 3.72 17.68
CA CYS A 106 15.86 4.21 18.11
C CYS A 106 16.93 4.16 17.00
N LEU A 107 17.82 5.16 16.98
CA LEU A 107 18.96 5.24 16.05
C LEU A 107 19.89 4.04 16.20
N GLU A 108 20.20 3.71 17.45
CA GLU A 108 20.97 2.54 17.85
C GLU A 108 20.14 1.73 18.83
N PHE A 109 20.27 0.41 18.78
CA PHE A 109 19.56 -0.45 19.72
C PHE A 109 20.14 -0.27 21.12
N SER A 110 19.34 0.30 22.01
CA SER A 110 19.61 0.35 23.44
C SER A 110 18.32 0.08 24.20
N GLU A 111 18.41 -0.63 25.32
CA GLU A 111 17.27 -0.93 26.16
C GLU A 111 16.59 0.38 26.63
N SER A 112 15.27 0.50 26.40
CA SER A 112 14.49 1.67 26.83
C SER A 112 14.92 3.03 26.25
N CYS A 113 15.54 3.08 25.07
CA CYS A 113 15.87 4.37 24.42
C CYS A 113 14.61 5.18 24.08
N GLY A 114 13.49 4.51 23.79
CA GLY A 114 12.23 5.17 23.47
C GLY A 114 11.64 5.99 24.62
N LEU A 115 12.14 5.78 25.84
CA LEU A 115 11.69 6.46 27.07
C LEU A 115 12.60 7.63 27.50
N HIS A 116 13.92 7.50 27.33
CA HIS A 116 14.89 8.35 28.05
C HIS A 116 15.73 9.26 27.14
N ALA A 117 15.66 9.11 25.81
CA ALA A 117 16.57 9.81 24.88
C ALA A 117 15.86 10.35 23.62
N PRO A 118 15.08 11.45 23.70
CA PRO A 118 14.37 12.03 22.56
C PRO A 118 15.24 12.49 21.38
N GLY A 119 16.54 12.70 21.64
CA GLY A 119 17.55 13.03 20.63
C GLY A 119 18.01 11.85 19.79
N THR A 120 17.69 10.60 20.19
CA THR A 120 18.20 9.38 19.55
C THR A 120 17.11 8.58 18.83
N TRP A 121 16.05 9.26 18.36
CA TRP A 121 14.95 8.63 17.62
C TRP A 121 15.00 9.01 16.13
N TRP A 122 14.58 8.09 15.26
CA TRP A 122 14.34 8.41 13.86
C TRP A 122 13.28 9.52 13.74
N LYS A 123 13.56 10.52 12.89
CA LYS A 123 12.65 11.63 12.62
C LYS A 123 11.90 11.46 11.29
N ALA A 124 12.36 10.56 10.43
CA ALA A 124 11.72 10.26 9.16
C ALA A 124 10.37 9.55 9.38
N PRO A 125 9.29 9.96 8.67
CA PRO A 125 7.99 9.32 8.77
C PRO A 125 7.93 8.02 7.96
N CYS A 126 7.42 6.95 8.55
CA CYS A 126 7.41 5.64 7.88
C CYS A 126 6.53 5.60 6.62
N TYR A 127 5.44 6.36 6.59
CA TYR A 127 4.56 6.37 5.43
C TYR A 127 5.30 6.86 4.18
N GLU A 128 5.95 8.02 4.26
CA GLU A 128 6.68 8.59 3.13
C GLU A 128 7.95 7.81 2.79
N THR A 129 8.61 7.21 3.79
CA THR A 129 9.80 6.39 3.54
C THR A 129 9.50 5.10 2.79
N VAL A 130 8.33 4.49 3.03
CA VAL A 130 7.91 3.23 2.38
C VAL A 130 7.10 3.48 1.11
N LYS A 131 6.52 4.67 0.96
CA LYS A 131 5.79 5.07 -0.24
C LYS A 131 6.73 5.03 -1.45
N VAL A 132 6.43 4.14 -2.39
CA VAL A 132 7.15 3.95 -3.67
C VAL A 132 6.70 4.97 -4.69
#